data_AF-A0AAJ6NTR9-F1
#
_entry.id   AF-A0AAJ6NTR9-F1
#
_cell.length_a   1.000
_cell.length_b   1.000
_cell.length_c   1.000
_cell.angle_alpha   90.00
_cell.angle_beta   90.00
_cell.angle_gamma   90.00
#
_symmetry.space_group_name_H-M   'P 1'
#
loop_
_entity.id
_entity.type
_entity.pdbx_description
1 polymer ?
#
loop_
_entity_poly.entity_id
_entity_poly.type
_entity_poly.pdbx_seq_one_letter_code
_entity_poly.pdbx_strand_id
1 'polypeptide(L)'
;MYYQLWNFFLKEDQYLFWKEKIKFNKKSDKLTWQNIIDFLGLIEQTFLLKSQLGKTNTIEQFIKLSTENGYNFTAEELAWFITTRKQIWDLFDLAQKTPSLKEQLLTAKSPQGFIKIATENGYDFSVEELAWLLTEIKASPKLVSINNSVGEILTVSNYGRIETGYWIWLAEYWGIVPPFCHCHQLGTLFSQYMDNPFLPDRCFLPKSYFNQRFLSRVYSNPV
;
A
#
# COMPACT_ATOMS: atom_id res chain seq x y z
N MET A 1 7.35 10.05 -4.75
CA MET A 1 8.23 9.26 -3.86
C MET A 1 9.46 10.08 -3.58
N TYR A 2 9.89 10.12 -2.32
CA TYR A 2 11.07 10.88 -1.92
C TYR A 2 12.30 10.28 -2.60
N TYR A 3 12.94 11.08 -3.43
CA TYR A 3 14.12 10.69 -4.20
C TYR A 3 15.26 10.15 -3.32
N GLN A 4 15.34 10.60 -2.07
CA GLN A 4 16.29 10.15 -1.05
C GLN A 4 16.08 8.67 -0.70
N LEU A 5 14.84 8.29 -0.39
CA LEU A 5 14.47 6.90 -0.09
C LEU A 5 14.75 5.97 -1.28
N TRP A 6 14.51 6.46 -2.51
CA TRP A 6 14.90 5.75 -3.71
C TRP A 6 16.43 5.56 -3.79
N ASN A 7 17.21 6.62 -3.55
CA ASN A 7 18.68 6.55 -3.62
C ASN A 7 19.28 5.58 -2.61
N PHE A 8 18.68 5.48 -1.42
CA PHE A 8 19.17 4.63 -0.34
C PHE A 8 18.88 3.15 -0.56
N PHE A 9 17.68 2.84 -1.08
CA PHE A 9 17.18 1.46 -1.05
C PHE A 9 16.86 0.88 -2.43
N LEU A 10 16.68 1.70 -3.47
CA LEU A 10 16.12 1.26 -4.76
C LEU A 10 17.07 1.34 -5.96
N LYS A 11 18.33 1.77 -5.77
CA LYS A 11 19.38 1.58 -6.79
C LYS A 11 19.67 0.09 -6.94
N GLU A 12 19.96 -0.39 -8.15
CA GLU A 12 20.02 -1.83 -8.49
C GLU A 12 20.73 -2.70 -7.43
N ASP A 13 22.01 -2.43 -7.13
CA ASP A 13 22.76 -3.21 -6.14
C ASP A 13 22.17 -3.13 -4.72
N GLN A 14 21.70 -1.95 -4.33
CA GLN A 14 21.07 -1.73 -3.02
C GLN A 14 19.73 -2.45 -2.92
N TYR A 15 18.94 -2.43 -3.99
CA TYR A 15 17.64 -3.08 -4.05
C TYR A 15 17.77 -4.58 -3.90
N LEU A 16 18.71 -5.21 -4.61
CA LEU A 16 18.97 -6.65 -4.48
C LEU A 16 19.43 -7.02 -3.06
N PHE A 17 20.35 -6.24 -2.50
CA PHE A 17 20.82 -6.43 -1.12
C PHE A 17 19.67 -6.33 -0.11
N TRP A 18 18.87 -5.26 -0.17
CA TRP A 18 17.79 -5.04 0.78
C TRP A 18 16.65 -6.04 0.59
N LYS A 19 16.29 -6.39 -0.66
CA LYS A 19 15.27 -7.41 -0.97
C LYS A 19 15.59 -8.75 -0.29
N GLU A 20 16.83 -9.22 -0.39
CA GLU A 20 17.24 -10.45 0.29
C GLU A 20 17.29 -10.30 1.81
N LYS A 21 17.77 -9.15 2.30
CA LYS A 21 17.88 -8.89 3.74
C LYS A 21 16.51 -8.82 4.44
N ILE A 22 15.49 -8.21 3.82
CA ILE A 22 14.17 -8.04 4.43
C ILE A 22 13.28 -9.28 4.33
N LYS A 23 13.58 -10.21 3.40
CA LYS A 23 12.82 -11.46 3.21
C LYS A 23 12.66 -12.27 4.49
N PHE A 24 13.63 -12.15 5.40
CA PHE A 24 13.66 -12.83 6.69
C PHE A 24 13.19 -11.96 7.87
N ASN A 25 12.81 -10.71 7.63
CA ASN A 25 12.46 -9.76 8.68
C ASN A 25 10.98 -9.85 9.07
N LYS A 26 10.65 -10.80 9.96
CA LYS A 26 9.29 -11.05 10.47
C LYS A 26 8.73 -10.01 11.46
N LYS A 27 9.42 -8.89 11.71
CA LYS A 27 9.09 -7.98 12.82
C LYS A 27 8.30 -6.73 12.43
N SER A 28 8.24 -6.37 11.15
CA SER A 28 7.53 -5.17 10.72
C SER A 28 6.02 -5.40 10.69
N ASP A 29 5.26 -4.45 11.24
CA ASP A 29 3.80 -4.55 11.38
C ASP A 29 3.06 -3.33 10.79
N LYS A 30 1.73 -3.32 10.93
CA LYS A 30 0.86 -2.23 10.44
C LYS A 30 1.23 -0.89 11.07
N LEU A 31 1.69 -0.86 12.33
CA LEU A 31 2.03 0.37 13.03
C LEU A 31 3.30 1.00 12.44
N THR A 32 4.34 0.20 12.20
CA THR A 32 5.55 0.68 11.51
C THR A 32 5.22 1.22 10.12
N TRP A 33 4.41 0.50 9.33
CA TRP A 33 3.96 0.95 8.00
C TRP A 33 3.25 2.31 8.07
N GLN A 34 2.35 2.46 9.03
CA GLN A 34 1.57 3.68 9.22
C GLN A 34 2.43 4.86 9.70
N ASN A 35 3.35 4.63 10.64
CA ASN A 35 4.28 5.66 11.11
C ASN A 35 5.15 6.21 9.99
N ILE A 36 5.65 5.33 9.09
CA ILE A 36 6.42 5.77 7.93
C ILE A 36 5.54 6.64 7.02
N ILE A 37 4.31 6.22 6.71
CA ILE A 37 3.38 7.03 5.91
C ILE A 37 3.12 8.39 6.55
N ASP A 38 2.91 8.45 7.86
CA ASP A 38 2.59 9.68 8.55
C ASP A 38 3.77 10.65 8.58
N PHE A 39 4.99 10.15 8.78
CA PHE A 39 6.20 10.96 8.65
C PHE A 39 6.37 11.50 7.23
N LEU A 40 6.14 10.67 6.22
CA LEU A 40 6.15 11.11 4.83
C LEU A 40 5.06 12.17 4.57
N GLY A 41 3.85 11.99 5.11
CA GLY A 41 2.78 12.98 5.05
C GLY A 41 3.17 14.32 5.69
N LEU A 42 3.83 14.27 6.86
CA LEU A 42 4.35 15.44 7.57
C LEU A 42 5.39 16.21 6.73
N ILE A 43 6.27 15.50 6.03
CA ILE A 43 7.26 16.10 5.11
C ILE A 43 6.56 16.89 4.00
N GLU A 44 5.51 16.35 3.36
CA GLU A 44 4.79 17.11 2.33
C GLU A 44 4.10 18.37 2.87
N GLN A 45 3.66 18.35 4.12
CA GLN A 45 2.95 19.47 4.74
C GLN A 45 3.90 20.55 5.29
N THR A 46 5.16 20.20 5.58
CA THR A 46 6.12 21.07 6.27
C THR A 46 7.26 21.50 5.37
N PHE A 47 7.24 22.74 4.89
CA PHE A 47 8.29 23.28 4.01
C PHE A 47 9.71 23.15 4.58
N LEU A 48 9.88 23.46 5.87
CA LEU A 48 11.18 23.37 6.54
C LEU A 48 11.72 21.94 6.53
N LEU A 49 10.88 20.96 6.89
CA LEU A 49 11.24 19.55 6.92
C LEU A 49 11.58 19.02 5.51
N LYS A 50 10.81 19.45 4.51
CA LYS A 50 11.09 19.15 3.10
C LYS A 50 12.44 19.71 2.64
N SER A 51 12.80 20.93 3.08
CA SER A 51 14.11 21.53 2.79
C SER A 51 15.26 20.78 3.47
N GLN A 52 15.09 20.37 4.73
CA GLN A 52 16.06 19.56 5.48
C GLN A 52 16.27 18.20 4.81
N LEU A 53 15.18 17.52 4.44
CA LEU A 53 15.24 16.26 3.70
C LEU A 53 15.97 16.41 2.35
N GLY A 54 15.83 17.55 1.68
CA GLY A 54 16.58 17.88 0.47
C GLY A 54 18.11 17.87 0.63
N LYS A 55 18.60 18.03 1.86
CA LYS A 55 20.04 18.02 2.20
C LYS A 55 20.51 16.67 2.77
N THR A 56 19.57 15.75 3.01
CA THR A 56 19.84 14.41 3.56
C THR A 56 20.41 13.50 2.49
N ASN A 57 21.68 13.10 2.64
CA ASN A 57 22.39 12.27 1.67
C ASN A 57 22.71 10.86 2.17
N THR A 58 22.43 10.55 3.43
CA THR A 58 22.64 9.21 4.01
C THR A 58 21.43 8.74 4.80
N ILE A 59 21.35 7.42 5.03
CA ILE A 59 20.26 6.80 5.80
C ILE A 59 20.29 7.29 7.26
N GLU A 60 21.47 7.45 7.84
CA GLU A 60 21.64 7.91 9.22
C GLU A 60 21.12 9.33 9.42
N GLN A 61 21.36 10.20 8.43
CA GLN A 61 20.82 11.56 8.44
C GLN A 61 19.29 11.56 8.30
N PHE A 62 18.72 10.63 7.51
CA PHE A 62 17.28 10.47 7.39
C PHE A 62 16.65 10.01 8.71
N ILE A 63 17.24 8.99 9.33
CA ILE A 63 16.80 8.46 10.63
C ILE A 63 16.90 9.53 11.71
N LYS A 64 18.00 10.29 11.73
CA LYS A 64 18.14 11.41 12.67
C LYS A 64 17.03 12.44 12.47
N LEU A 65 16.74 12.81 11.22
CA LEU A 65 15.68 13.76 10.89
C LEU A 65 14.30 13.24 11.33
N SER A 66 13.99 11.95 11.11
CA SER A 66 12.74 11.37 11.58
C SER A 66 12.64 11.36 13.11
N THR A 67 13.72 11.00 13.80
CA THR A 67 13.77 10.96 15.26
C THR A 67 13.56 12.34 15.87
N GLU A 68 14.17 13.38 15.31
CA GLU A 68 13.97 14.78 15.74
C GLU A 68 12.51 15.24 15.58
N ASN A 69 11.72 14.57 14.74
CA ASN A 69 10.30 14.85 14.51
C ASN A 69 9.37 13.82 15.16
N GLY A 70 9.88 13.00 16.10
CA GLY A 70 9.07 12.07 16.89
C GLY A 70 8.85 10.69 16.26
N TYR A 71 9.57 10.37 15.18
CA TYR A 71 9.46 9.09 14.48
C TYR A 71 10.77 8.30 14.54
N ASN A 72 10.75 7.15 15.24
CA ASN A 72 11.93 6.31 15.38
C ASN A 72 11.87 5.16 14.38
N PHE A 73 12.75 5.21 13.38
CA PHE A 73 12.86 4.18 12.35
C PHE A 73 14.24 3.54 12.35
N THR A 74 14.28 2.26 12.04
CA THR A 74 15.50 1.56 11.63
C THR A 74 15.67 1.59 10.12
N ALA A 75 16.90 1.35 9.64
CA ALA A 75 17.16 1.22 8.21
C ALA A 75 16.38 0.04 7.61
N GLU A 76 16.26 -1.06 8.35
CA GLU A 76 15.51 -2.26 7.98
C GLU A 76 14.01 -1.99 7.79
N GLU A 77 13.39 -1.20 8.66
CA GLU A 77 11.96 -0.85 8.54
C GLU A 77 11.69 0.04 7.33
N LEU A 78 12.58 1.01 7.07
CA LEU A 78 12.51 1.86 5.88
C LEU A 78 12.73 1.04 4.60
N ALA A 79 13.75 0.18 4.60
CA ALA A 79 14.05 -0.71 3.49
C ALA A 79 12.88 -1.65 3.19
N TRP A 80 12.29 -2.23 4.24
CA TRP A 80 11.11 -3.09 4.14
C TRP A 80 9.95 -2.35 3.51
N PHE A 81 9.56 -1.20 4.06
CA PHE A 81 8.45 -0.40 3.54
C PHE A 81 8.62 -0.07 2.05
N ILE A 82 9.80 0.39 1.64
CA ILE A 82 10.02 0.83 0.27
C ILE A 82 10.14 -0.34 -0.70
N THR A 83 10.90 -1.37 -0.34
CA THR A 83 11.14 -2.54 -1.18
C THR A 83 9.87 -3.35 -1.37
N THR A 84 9.09 -3.58 -0.32
CA THR A 84 7.78 -4.27 -0.40
C THR A 84 6.83 -3.52 -1.33
N ARG A 85 6.71 -2.19 -1.17
CA ARG A 85 5.89 -1.37 -2.08
C ARG A 85 6.37 -1.49 -3.53
N LYS A 86 7.67 -1.44 -3.76
CA LYS A 86 8.25 -1.59 -5.11
C LYS A 86 7.89 -2.95 -5.69
N GLN A 87 8.02 -4.03 -4.93
CA GLN A 87 7.68 -5.38 -5.40
C GLN A 87 6.22 -5.48 -5.82
N ILE A 88 5.27 -4.95 -5.03
CA ILE A 88 3.85 -5.00 -5.38
C ILE A 88 3.56 -4.14 -6.63
N TRP A 89 4.16 -2.94 -6.73
CA TRP A 89 3.98 -2.10 -7.91
C TRP A 89 4.59 -2.70 -9.18
N ASP A 90 5.79 -3.27 -9.08
CA ASP A 90 6.47 -3.92 -10.20
C ASP A 90 5.66 -5.15 -10.67
N LEU A 91 5.04 -5.90 -9.76
CA LEU A 91 4.12 -7.00 -10.12
C LEU A 91 2.90 -6.48 -10.89
N PHE A 92 2.26 -5.39 -10.42
CA PHE A 92 1.10 -4.82 -11.10
C PHE A 92 1.46 -4.29 -12.50
N ASP A 93 2.62 -3.64 -12.63
CA ASP A 93 3.15 -3.18 -13.91
C ASP A 93 3.45 -4.35 -14.86
N LEU A 94 4.09 -5.41 -14.35
CA LEU A 94 4.36 -6.62 -15.12
C LEU A 94 3.06 -7.29 -15.60
N ALA A 95 2.06 -7.40 -14.74
CA ALA A 95 0.76 -7.96 -15.08
C ALA A 95 0.06 -7.14 -16.17
N GLN A 96 0.13 -5.81 -16.15
CA GLN A 96 -0.43 -4.98 -17.23
C GLN A 96 0.25 -5.21 -18.58
N LYS A 97 1.55 -5.46 -18.57
CA LYS A 97 2.33 -5.78 -19.77
C LYS A 97 2.16 -7.24 -20.22
N THR A 98 1.63 -8.09 -19.35
CA THR A 98 1.57 -9.54 -19.54
C THR A 98 0.15 -10.07 -19.28
N PRO A 99 -0.73 -10.10 -20.30
CA PRO A 99 -2.14 -10.46 -20.14
C PRO A 99 -2.39 -11.82 -19.45
N SER A 100 -1.57 -12.83 -19.74
CA SER A 100 -1.68 -14.16 -19.12
C SER A 100 -1.42 -14.12 -17.61
N LEU A 101 -0.43 -13.34 -17.16
CA LEU A 101 -0.16 -13.14 -15.73
C LEU A 101 -1.29 -12.35 -15.08
N LYS A 102 -1.81 -11.31 -15.73
CA LYS A 102 -2.97 -10.55 -15.24
C LYS A 102 -4.17 -11.47 -15.01
N GLU A 103 -4.49 -12.33 -15.98
CA GLU A 103 -5.59 -13.28 -15.86
C GLU A 103 -5.37 -14.29 -14.72
N GLN A 104 -4.17 -14.85 -14.59
CA GLN A 104 -3.84 -15.76 -13.49
C GLN A 104 -4.01 -15.08 -12.11
N LEU A 105 -3.52 -13.85 -11.96
CA LEU A 105 -3.65 -13.09 -10.72
C LEU A 105 -5.12 -12.73 -10.43
N LEU A 106 -5.89 -12.29 -11.43
CA LEU A 106 -7.30 -11.92 -11.25
C LEU A 106 -8.22 -13.12 -10.98
N THR A 107 -7.83 -14.32 -11.43
CA THR A 107 -8.58 -15.57 -11.20
C THR A 107 -8.17 -16.29 -9.92
N ALA A 108 -7.23 -15.72 -9.14
CA ALA A 108 -6.82 -16.29 -7.85
C ALA A 108 -8.01 -16.41 -6.88
N LYS A 109 -8.24 -17.61 -6.38
CA LYS A 109 -9.41 -17.91 -5.51
C LYS A 109 -9.28 -17.35 -4.09
N SER A 110 -8.08 -17.01 -3.67
CA SER A 110 -7.79 -16.47 -2.33
C SER A 110 -6.57 -15.54 -2.36
N PRO A 111 -6.42 -14.66 -1.35
CA PRO A 111 -5.23 -13.83 -1.21
C PRO A 111 -3.93 -14.66 -1.18
N GLN A 112 -3.94 -15.81 -0.52
CA GLN A 112 -2.76 -16.69 -0.46
C GLN A 112 -2.42 -17.28 -1.83
N GLY A 113 -3.43 -17.58 -2.66
CA GLY A 113 -3.22 -17.99 -4.05
C GLY A 113 -2.57 -16.89 -4.88
N PHE A 114 -2.99 -15.64 -4.68
CA PHE A 114 -2.37 -14.48 -5.33
C PHE A 114 -0.91 -14.30 -4.92
N ILE A 115 -0.61 -14.36 -3.62
CA ILE A 115 0.77 -14.28 -3.11
C ILE A 115 1.62 -15.41 -3.68
N LYS A 116 1.08 -16.63 -3.77
CA LYS A 116 1.80 -17.76 -4.37
C LYS A 116 2.20 -17.49 -5.82
N ILE A 117 1.27 -16.98 -6.65
CA ILE A 117 1.57 -16.60 -8.04
C ILE A 117 2.62 -15.49 -8.09
N ALA A 118 2.53 -14.49 -7.21
CA ALA A 118 3.52 -13.42 -7.10
C ALA A 118 4.92 -13.97 -6.78
N THR A 119 5.02 -14.89 -5.82
CA THR A 119 6.28 -15.54 -5.43
C THR A 119 6.87 -16.38 -6.56
N GLU A 120 6.04 -17.12 -7.30
CA GLU A 120 6.46 -17.86 -8.50
C GLU A 120 7.03 -16.93 -9.60
N ASN A 121 6.62 -15.67 -9.62
CA ASN A 121 7.15 -14.62 -10.50
C ASN A 121 8.27 -13.77 -9.86
N GLY A 122 8.81 -14.20 -8.71
CA GLY A 122 9.96 -13.56 -8.06
C GLY A 122 9.64 -12.34 -7.19
N TYR A 123 8.38 -12.14 -6.82
CA TYR A 123 7.94 -11.08 -5.92
C TYR A 123 7.51 -11.66 -4.56
N ASP A 124 8.09 -11.13 -3.48
CA ASP A 124 7.85 -11.63 -2.13
C ASP A 124 7.28 -10.54 -1.22
N PHE A 125 6.04 -10.73 -0.80
CA PHE A 125 5.29 -9.86 0.11
C PHE A 125 4.12 -10.65 0.71
N SER A 126 3.58 -10.17 1.84
CA SER A 126 2.47 -10.81 2.53
C SER A 126 1.09 -10.33 2.06
N VAL A 127 0.04 -11.04 2.47
CA VAL A 127 -1.35 -10.62 2.24
C VAL A 127 -1.63 -9.28 2.94
N GLU A 128 -1.08 -9.10 4.14
CA GLU A 128 -1.25 -7.88 4.94
C GLU A 128 -0.60 -6.68 4.26
N GLU A 129 0.62 -6.83 3.73
CA GLU A 129 1.34 -5.76 3.02
C GLU A 129 0.62 -5.34 1.74
N LEU A 130 0.09 -6.32 0.99
CA LEU A 130 -0.77 -6.07 -0.16
C LEU A 130 -2.02 -5.28 0.25
N ALA A 131 -2.68 -5.71 1.33
CA ALA A 131 -3.88 -5.05 1.83
C ALA A 131 -3.60 -3.60 2.29
N TRP A 132 -2.49 -3.35 2.98
CA TRP A 132 -2.11 -2.01 3.43
C TRP A 132 -1.84 -1.07 2.26
N LEU A 133 -1.11 -1.53 1.24
CA LEU A 133 -0.85 -0.73 0.04
C LEU A 133 -2.16 -0.42 -0.71
N LEU A 134 -3.02 -1.42 -0.95
CA LEU A 134 -4.28 -1.22 -1.67
C LEU A 134 -5.25 -0.31 -0.90
N THR A 135 -5.27 -0.42 0.43
CA THR A 135 -6.04 0.48 1.31
C THR A 135 -5.55 1.92 1.19
N GLU A 136 -4.23 2.15 1.17
CA GLU A 136 -3.65 3.48 0.96
C GLU A 136 -4.01 4.04 -0.41
N ILE A 137 -3.85 3.25 -1.47
CA ILE A 137 -4.20 3.66 -2.84
C ILE A 137 -5.66 4.08 -2.88
N LYS A 138 -6.55 3.24 -2.33
CA LYS A 138 -7.99 3.48 -2.31
C LYS A 138 -8.39 4.73 -1.53
N ALA A 139 -7.75 5.00 -0.38
CA ALA A 139 -8.02 6.17 0.44
C ALA A 139 -7.36 7.47 -0.09
N SER A 140 -6.54 7.36 -1.15
CA SER A 140 -5.78 8.49 -1.68
C SER A 140 -6.66 9.45 -2.47
N PRO A 141 -6.61 10.77 -2.19
CA PRO A 141 -7.33 11.79 -2.96
C PRO A 141 -6.73 11.99 -4.37
N LYS A 142 -5.65 11.29 -4.71
CA LYS A 142 -4.91 11.37 -5.97
C LYS A 142 -5.28 10.27 -6.97
N LEU A 143 -6.32 9.47 -6.69
CA LEU A 143 -6.87 8.56 -7.69
C LEU A 143 -7.53 9.38 -8.81
N VAL A 144 -7.09 9.14 -10.04
CA VAL A 144 -7.73 9.72 -11.22
C VAL A 144 -8.65 8.65 -11.80
N SER A 145 -9.95 8.96 -11.86
CA SER A 145 -10.92 8.20 -12.63
C SER A 145 -10.65 8.43 -14.11
N ILE A 146 -10.29 7.38 -14.84
CA ILE A 146 -10.23 7.38 -16.30
C ILE A 146 -11.48 6.64 -16.78
N ASN A 147 -12.36 7.35 -17.50
CA ASN A 147 -13.42 6.69 -18.26
C ASN A 147 -12.77 5.96 -19.42
N ASN A 148 -12.90 4.64 -19.49
CA ASN A 148 -12.64 3.95 -20.73
C ASN A 148 -13.82 4.14 -21.70
N SER A 149 -13.59 3.94 -22.99
CA SER A 149 -14.58 4.08 -24.07
C SER A 149 -15.74 3.07 -23.98
N VAL A 150 -15.73 2.19 -22.97
CA VAL A 150 -16.73 1.16 -22.69
C VAL A 150 -17.61 1.53 -21.47
N GLY A 151 -17.36 2.67 -20.83
CA GLY A 151 -18.14 3.17 -19.68
C GLY A 151 -17.71 2.62 -18.32
N GLU A 152 -16.60 1.87 -18.22
CA GLU A 152 -16.02 1.50 -16.93
C GLU A 152 -15.12 2.63 -16.41
N ILE A 153 -15.30 2.97 -15.13
CA ILE A 153 -14.44 3.93 -14.43
C ILE A 153 -13.20 3.18 -13.93
N LEU A 154 -12.07 3.34 -14.63
CA LEU A 154 -10.79 2.83 -14.19
C LEU A 154 -10.17 3.78 -13.18
N THR A 155 -9.87 3.32 -11.97
CA THR A 155 -9.08 4.11 -11.01
C THR A 155 -7.59 3.86 -11.24
N VAL A 156 -6.87 4.93 -11.59
CA VAL A 156 -5.44 4.88 -11.88
C VAL A 156 -4.69 5.65 -10.80
N SER A 157 -3.58 5.08 -10.33
CA SER A 157 -2.70 5.80 -9.40
C SER A 157 -1.85 6.82 -10.16
N ASN A 158 -1.46 7.92 -9.51
CA ASN A 158 -0.46 8.84 -10.07
C ASN A 158 0.92 8.19 -10.28
N TYR A 159 1.11 6.93 -9.86
CA TYR A 159 2.28 6.12 -10.15
C TYR A 159 2.07 5.34 -11.46
N GLY A 160 2.66 5.83 -12.54
CA GLY A 160 2.89 5.03 -13.75
C GLY A 160 1.68 4.67 -14.61
N ARG A 161 0.51 5.27 -14.38
CA ARG A 161 -0.75 4.93 -15.08
C ARG A 161 -1.22 3.47 -14.87
N ILE A 162 -0.81 2.85 -13.78
CA ILE A 162 -1.23 1.49 -13.45
C ILE A 162 -2.72 1.53 -13.04
N GLU A 163 -3.58 0.86 -13.80
CA GLU A 163 -4.94 0.48 -13.42
C GLU A 163 -4.94 -0.28 -12.09
N THR A 164 -5.48 0.35 -11.05
CA THR A 164 -5.54 -0.22 -9.69
C THR A 164 -6.91 -0.75 -9.33
N GLY A 165 -7.96 -0.38 -10.08
CA GLY A 165 -9.35 -0.75 -9.80
C GLY A 165 -9.57 -2.25 -9.67
N TYR A 166 -9.03 -3.05 -10.60
CA TYR A 166 -9.17 -4.51 -10.57
C TYR A 166 -8.52 -5.15 -9.34
N TRP A 167 -7.36 -4.64 -8.92
CA TRP A 167 -6.65 -5.15 -7.73
C TRP A 167 -7.38 -4.79 -6.44
N ILE A 168 -7.89 -3.56 -6.35
CA ILE A 168 -8.70 -3.10 -5.21
C ILE A 168 -10.00 -3.91 -5.12
N TRP A 169 -10.71 -4.08 -6.23
CA TRP A 169 -11.94 -4.87 -6.30
C TRP A 169 -11.71 -6.31 -5.84
N LEU A 170 -10.63 -6.94 -6.30
CA LEU A 170 -10.30 -8.31 -5.93
C LEU A 170 -9.98 -8.43 -4.42
N ALA A 171 -9.27 -7.45 -3.86
CA ALA A 171 -8.98 -7.39 -2.43
C ALA A 171 -10.23 -7.16 -1.57
N GLU A 172 -11.20 -6.39 -2.05
CA GLU A 172 -12.52 -6.23 -1.43
C GLU A 172 -13.36 -7.51 -1.49
N TYR A 173 -13.30 -8.22 -2.63
CA TYR A 173 -13.96 -9.50 -2.79
C TYR A 173 -13.46 -10.50 -1.74
N TRP A 174 -12.14 -10.60 -1.55
CA TRP A 174 -11.54 -11.43 -0.50
C TRP A 174 -11.76 -10.92 0.93
N GLY A 175 -12.16 -9.65 1.09
CA GLY A 175 -12.40 -9.04 2.41
C GLY A 175 -11.13 -8.61 3.15
N ILE A 176 -10.01 -8.46 2.44
CA ILE A 176 -8.75 -7.95 3.03
C ILE A 176 -8.64 -6.42 2.93
N VAL A 177 -9.42 -5.80 2.04
CA VAL A 177 -9.58 -4.33 1.94
C VAL A 177 -11.06 -3.99 2.16
N PRO A 178 -11.41 -3.05 3.06
CA PRO A 178 -12.81 -2.69 3.27
C PRO A 178 -13.39 -1.92 2.07
N PRO A 179 -14.68 -2.11 1.74
CA PRO A 179 -15.33 -1.56 0.55
C PRO A 179 -15.59 -0.05 0.62
N PHE A 180 -15.53 0.57 1.79
CA PHE A 180 -15.70 2.02 1.94
C PHE A 180 -14.48 2.62 2.60
N CYS A 181 -14.01 3.77 2.10
CA CYS A 181 -12.90 4.51 2.69
C CYS A 181 -13.23 5.99 2.85
N HIS A 182 -12.80 6.56 3.97
CA HIS A 182 -12.73 8.01 4.12
C HIS A 182 -11.56 8.52 3.27
N CYS A 183 -11.85 9.39 2.31
CA CYS A 183 -10.80 10.07 1.55
C CYS A 183 -9.97 10.93 2.50
N HIS A 184 -8.64 10.84 2.41
CA HIS A 184 -7.74 11.62 3.25
C HIS A 184 -7.99 13.13 3.07
N GLN A 185 -8.43 13.82 4.12
CA GLN A 185 -8.28 15.28 4.22
C GLN A 185 -6.85 15.59 4.65
N LEU A 186 -6.11 16.35 3.85
CA LEU A 186 -4.74 16.79 4.17
C LEU A 186 -4.76 17.61 5.47
N GLY A 187 -4.02 17.19 6.50
CA GLY A 187 -3.80 17.95 7.74
C GLY A 187 -4.04 17.23 9.07
N THR A 188 -4.62 16.03 9.08
CA THR A 188 -4.77 15.23 10.32
C THR A 188 -3.57 14.31 10.54
N LEU A 189 -2.76 14.59 11.57
CA LEU A 189 -1.72 13.69 12.07
C LEU A 189 -2.37 12.62 12.97
N PHE A 190 -2.14 11.34 12.69
CA PHE A 190 -2.71 10.22 13.45
C PHE A 190 -2.24 10.16 14.91
N SER A 191 -1.13 10.83 15.25
CA SER A 191 -0.59 10.91 16.63
C SER A 191 -1.56 11.54 17.64
N GLN A 192 -2.62 12.21 17.19
CA GLN A 192 -3.67 12.78 18.04
C GLN A 192 -4.72 11.76 18.51
N TYR A 193 -4.68 10.50 18.05
CA TYR A 193 -5.74 9.50 18.25
C TYR A 193 -5.30 8.21 18.95
N MET A 194 -4.13 8.21 19.62
CA MET A 194 -3.53 7.01 20.24
C MET A 194 -4.43 6.28 21.25
N ASP A 195 -5.45 6.93 21.80
CA ASP A 195 -6.37 6.35 22.80
C ASP A 195 -7.82 6.13 22.30
N ASN A 196 -8.11 6.28 21.00
CA ASN A 196 -9.48 6.10 20.49
C ASN A 196 -9.70 4.71 19.85
N PRO A 197 -10.51 3.80 20.45
CA PRO A 197 -10.83 2.49 19.88
C PRO A 197 -11.70 2.60 18.60
N PHE A 198 -12.20 3.80 18.29
CA PHE A 198 -12.90 4.17 17.07
C PHE A 198 -12.05 5.06 16.16
N LEU A 199 -10.72 4.89 16.14
CA LEU A 199 -9.92 5.32 14.99
C LEU A 199 -10.72 4.97 13.73
N PRO A 200 -11.07 5.94 12.86
CA PRO A 200 -11.62 5.58 11.59
C PRO A 200 -10.46 4.87 10.90
N ASP A 201 -10.42 3.54 10.99
CA ASP A 201 -9.72 2.75 9.98
C ASP A 201 -10.14 3.42 8.67
N ARG A 202 -9.13 3.89 7.94
CA ARG A 202 -9.32 4.71 6.73
C ARG A 202 -10.35 4.10 5.80
N CYS A 203 -10.57 2.79 5.94
CA CYS A 203 -11.68 2.07 5.38
C CYS A 203 -12.50 1.33 6.45
N PHE A 204 -13.83 1.40 6.36
CA PHE A 204 -14.76 0.78 7.30
C PHE A 204 -15.77 -0.12 6.58
N LEU A 205 -16.35 -1.06 7.33
CA LEU A 205 -17.52 -1.83 6.93
C LEU A 205 -18.76 -1.19 7.57
N PRO A 206 -19.70 -0.60 6.80
CA PRO A 206 -20.97 -0.17 7.35
C PRO A 206 -21.69 -1.38 7.95
N LYS A 207 -22.39 -1.18 9.07
CA LYS A 207 -23.17 -2.26 9.73
C LYS A 207 -24.15 -2.95 8.76
N SER A 208 -24.66 -2.24 7.76
CA SER A 208 -25.57 -2.76 6.72
C SER A 208 -24.89 -3.71 5.71
N TYR A 209 -23.58 -3.63 5.52
CA TYR A 209 -22.84 -4.50 4.59
C TYR A 209 -22.81 -5.96 5.07
N PHE A 210 -22.79 -6.17 6.40
CA PHE A 210 -22.90 -7.50 7.00
C PHE A 210 -24.24 -8.16 6.64
N ASN A 211 -25.34 -7.40 6.65
CA ASN A 211 -26.67 -7.93 6.32
C ASN A 211 -26.79 -8.32 4.83
N GLN A 212 -26.11 -7.61 3.92
CA GLN A 212 -26.19 -7.88 2.48
C GLN A 212 -25.41 -9.13 2.05
N ARG A 213 -24.22 -9.40 2.60
CA ARG A 213 -23.48 -10.64 2.28
C ARG A 213 -24.09 -11.90 2.91
N PHE A 214 -24.78 -11.77 4.04
CA PHE A 214 -25.56 -12.88 4.60
C PHE A 214 -26.76 -13.21 3.70
N LEU A 215 -27.51 -12.20 3.25
CA LEU A 215 -28.62 -12.41 2.33
C LEU A 215 -28.17 -12.97 0.98
N SER A 216 -27.06 -12.48 0.40
CA SER A 216 -26.56 -13.00 -0.89
C SER A 216 -26.11 -14.47 -0.84
N ARG A 217 -25.65 -14.97 0.33
CA ARG A 217 -25.34 -16.40 0.54
C ARG A 217 -26.59 -17.25 0.78
N VAL A 218 -27.65 -16.68 1.33
CA VAL A 218 -28.92 -17.39 1.54
C VAL A 218 -29.70 -17.51 0.23
N TYR A 219 -29.57 -16.57 -0.69
CA TYR A 219 -30.26 -16.59 -1.99
C TYR A 219 -29.46 -17.22 -3.16
N SER A 220 -28.27 -17.77 -2.91
CA SER A 220 -27.46 -18.46 -3.94
C SER A 220 -27.63 -19.99 -3.99
N ASN A 221 -28.65 -20.53 -3.32
CA ASN A 221 -29.16 -21.88 -3.61
C ASN A 221 -30.56 -21.79 -4.26
N PRO A 222 -30.66 -21.70 -5.58
CA PRO A 222 -31.81 -22.24 -6.28
C PRO A 222 -31.57 -23.73 -6.53
N VAL A 223 -32.52 -24.55 -6.06
CA VAL A 223 -32.79 -25.88 -6.63
C VAL A 223 -33.19 -25.72 -8.09
#